data_AF-W1Q425-F1
#
_entry.id   AF-W1Q425-F1
#
_cell.length_a   1.000
_cell.length_b   1.000
_cell.length_c   1.000
_cell.angle_alpha   90.00
_cell.angle_beta   90.00
_cell.angle_gamma   90.00
#
_symmetry.space_group_name_H-M   'P 1'
#
loop_
_entity.id
_entity.type
_entity.pdbx_description
1 polymer ?
#
loop_
_entity_poly.entity_id
_entity_poly.type
_entity_poly.pdbx_seq_one_letter_code
_entity_poly.pdbx_strand_id
1 'polypeptide(L)'
;MNQPHKHKKFSWENWIRRFYGVQNLDEYRMAEINKIGNKAYLILLPYLGLANVAAYFLWYFQPEWAFWGMLGCNLLVLLGLNTYVATKVHRLKLDALEVEPNKVQQALKDLVWSALKAGIFFAVWMHFSLAAIGALLGEDGMAHLTQWRFIIINALGGVFFGIVTYIVGRRRLRDGQAGLEEDLDASQEEDDHEN
;
A
#
# COMPACT_ATOMS: atom_id res chain seq x y z
N MET A 1 -5.39 35.72 28.86
CA MET A 1 -5.76 35.16 27.54
C MET A 1 -4.78 34.05 27.21
N ASN A 2 -5.14 32.80 27.51
CA ASN A 2 -4.32 31.64 27.20
C ASN A 2 -4.44 31.32 25.72
N GLN A 3 -3.34 31.45 25.00
CA GLN A 3 -3.16 30.90 23.66
C GLN A 3 -3.35 29.38 23.75
N PRO A 4 -4.22 28.76 22.93
CA PRO A 4 -4.32 27.30 22.91
C PRO A 4 -3.00 26.76 22.37
N HIS A 5 -2.28 26.04 23.23
CA HIS A 5 -1.06 25.34 22.90
C HIS A 5 -1.31 24.47 21.65
N LYS A 6 -0.62 24.79 20.54
CA LYS A 6 -0.48 23.88 19.40
C LYS A 6 0.28 22.65 19.88
N HIS A 7 -0.43 21.71 20.50
CA HIS A 7 0.07 20.36 20.64
C HIS A 7 0.33 19.85 19.23
N LYS A 8 1.59 19.59 18.92
CA LYS A 8 2.03 18.90 17.71
C LYS A 8 1.32 17.53 17.72
N LYS A 9 0.12 17.46 17.14
CA LYS A 9 -0.76 16.29 17.20
C LYS A 9 -0.04 15.09 16.55
N PHE A 10 0.30 14.15 17.43
CA PHE A 10 0.49 12.71 17.29
C PHE A 10 1.00 12.13 15.94
N SER A 11 2.20 11.53 15.97
CA SER A 11 2.88 10.82 14.87
C SER A 11 2.05 9.72 14.20
N TRP A 12 1.14 9.07 14.93
CA TRP A 12 0.32 7.94 14.44
C TRP A 12 -0.69 8.33 13.37
N GLU A 13 -1.34 9.49 13.49
CA GLU A 13 -2.30 9.96 12.49
C GLU A 13 -1.61 10.16 11.14
N ASN A 14 -0.37 10.65 11.15
CA ASN A 14 0.43 10.81 9.94
C ASN A 14 0.81 9.47 9.31
N TRP A 15 1.15 8.46 10.13
CA TRP A 15 1.39 7.10 9.66
C TRP A 15 0.15 6.50 9.01
N ILE A 16 -1.02 6.63 9.64
CA ILE A 16 -2.30 6.16 9.09
C ILE A 16 -2.62 6.87 7.77
N ARG A 17 -2.53 8.21 7.73
CA ARG A 17 -2.77 8.99 6.50
C ARG A 17 -1.88 8.50 5.37
N ARG A 18 -0.59 8.27 5.63
CA ARG A 18 0.36 7.80 4.62
C ARG A 18 0.08 6.37 4.17
N PHE A 19 -0.24 5.48 5.10
CA PHE A 19 -0.51 4.06 4.81
C PHE A 19 -1.81 3.88 4.01
N TYR A 20 -2.89 4.56 4.43
CA TYR A 20 -4.20 4.47 3.79
C TYR A 20 -4.36 5.43 2.59
N GLY A 21 -3.45 6.40 2.42
CA GLY A 21 -3.49 7.36 1.31
C GLY A 21 -4.57 8.44 1.46
N VAL A 22 -5.02 8.72 2.69
CA VAL A 22 -6.09 9.67 2.98
C VAL A 22 -5.51 11.06 3.23
N GLN A 23 -6.00 12.09 2.52
CA GLN A 23 -5.53 13.48 2.68
C GLN A 23 -5.98 14.09 4.03
N ASN A 24 -7.28 14.05 4.30
CA ASN A 24 -7.91 14.57 5.50
C ASN A 24 -8.47 13.44 6.36
N LEU A 25 -8.01 13.35 7.61
CA LEU A 25 -8.41 12.32 8.56
C LEU A 25 -9.38 12.94 9.57
N ASP A 26 -10.67 12.94 9.24
CA ASP A 26 -11.74 13.31 10.16
C ASP A 26 -12.16 12.12 11.06
N GLU A 27 -13.01 12.36 12.05
CA GLU A 27 -13.47 11.33 13.00
C GLU A 27 -14.20 10.17 12.28
N TYR A 28 -14.95 10.48 11.23
CA TYR A 28 -15.70 9.49 10.45
C TYR A 28 -14.77 8.57 9.65
N ARG A 29 -13.83 9.14 8.90
CA ARG A 29 -12.80 8.44 8.11
C ARG A 29 -11.90 7.61 9.02
N MET A 30 -11.53 8.15 10.19
CA MET A 30 -10.76 7.41 11.20
C MET A 30 -11.56 6.20 11.73
N ALA A 31 -12.84 6.37 12.03
CA ALA A 31 -13.70 5.26 12.46
C ALA A 31 -13.83 4.18 11.36
N GLU A 32 -13.96 4.57 10.10
CA GLU A 32 -14.08 3.62 8.99
C GLU A 32 -12.76 2.88 8.71
N ILE A 33 -11.62 3.57 8.76
CA ILE A 33 -10.29 2.96 8.70
C ILE A 33 -10.13 1.93 9.83
N ASN A 34 -10.53 2.29 11.05
CA ASN A 34 -10.46 1.37 12.18
C ASN A 34 -11.34 0.13 11.95
N LYS A 35 -12.54 0.26 11.38
CA LYS A 35 -13.39 -0.90 11.02
C LYS A 35 -12.74 -1.79 9.97
N ILE A 36 -12.12 -1.21 8.94
CA ILE A 36 -11.39 -1.96 7.90
C ILE A 36 -10.22 -2.72 8.52
N GLY A 37 -9.41 -2.02 9.31
CA GLY A 37 -8.26 -2.57 10.02
C GLY A 37 -8.67 -3.71 10.96
N ASN A 38 -9.77 -3.56 11.71
CA ASN A 38 -10.23 -4.60 12.63
C ASN A 38 -10.73 -5.84 11.88
N LYS A 39 -11.43 -5.68 10.75
CA LYS A 39 -11.82 -6.82 9.89
C LYS A 39 -10.60 -7.54 9.31
N ALA A 40 -9.61 -6.78 8.84
CA ALA A 40 -8.35 -7.33 8.34
C ALA A 40 -7.60 -8.10 9.45
N TYR A 41 -7.54 -7.54 10.65
CA TYR A 41 -6.94 -8.17 11.81
C TYR A 41 -7.63 -9.48 12.20
N LEU A 42 -8.97 -9.51 12.21
CA LEU A 42 -9.75 -10.72 12.51
C LEU A 42 -9.54 -11.84 11.48
N ILE A 43 -9.19 -11.53 10.23
CA ILE A 43 -8.80 -12.53 9.22
C ILE A 43 -7.35 -12.98 9.43
N LEU A 44 -6.45 -12.04 9.77
CA LEU A 44 -5.03 -12.32 9.94
C LEU A 44 -4.74 -13.15 11.20
N LEU A 45 -5.49 -12.93 12.29
CA LEU A 45 -5.29 -13.59 13.57
C LEU A 45 -5.37 -15.13 13.50
N PRO A 46 -6.44 -15.75 12.96
CA PRO A 46 -6.51 -17.20 12.81
C PRO A 46 -5.49 -17.72 11.80
N TYR A 47 -5.21 -16.98 10.72
CA TYR A 47 -4.14 -17.34 9.78
C TYR A 47 -2.80 -17.48 10.51
N LEU A 48 -2.43 -16.50 11.34
CA LEU A 48 -1.15 -16.52 12.03
C LEU A 48 -1.04 -17.74 12.96
N GLY A 49 -2.11 -18.06 13.71
CA GLY A 49 -2.13 -19.25 14.56
C GLY A 49 -2.01 -20.55 13.75
N LEU A 50 -2.86 -20.73 12.75
CA LEU A 50 -2.90 -21.97 11.95
C LEU A 50 -1.65 -22.16 11.11
N ALA A 51 -1.12 -21.10 10.51
CA ALA A 51 0.08 -21.15 9.67
C ALA A 51 1.32 -21.53 10.50
N ASN A 52 1.48 -21.00 11.71
CA ASN A 52 2.61 -21.37 12.57
C ASN A 52 2.50 -22.81 13.09
N VAL A 53 1.29 -23.25 13.45
CA VAL A 53 1.07 -24.65 13.84
C VAL A 53 1.36 -25.60 12.67
N ALA A 54 0.86 -25.29 11.48
CA ALA A 54 1.15 -26.06 10.27
C ALA A 54 2.66 -26.07 9.97
N ALA A 55 3.34 -24.93 10.05
CA ALA A 55 4.78 -24.83 9.82
C ALA A 55 5.57 -25.69 10.82
N TYR A 56 5.18 -25.70 12.09
CA TYR A 56 5.81 -26.54 13.11
C TYR A 56 5.68 -28.04 12.77
N PHE A 57 4.50 -28.48 12.34
CA PHE A 57 4.31 -29.87 11.92
C PHE A 57 5.10 -30.20 10.65
N LEU A 58 5.08 -29.33 9.63
CA LEU A 58 5.80 -29.54 8.39
C LEU A 58 7.33 -29.55 8.61
N TRP A 59 7.83 -28.77 9.57
CA TRP A 59 9.24 -28.73 9.92
C TRP A 59 9.79 -30.10 10.32
N TYR A 60 8.99 -30.89 11.04
CA TYR A 60 9.40 -32.23 11.51
C TYR A 60 9.59 -33.22 10.35
N PHE A 61 8.80 -33.09 9.28
CA PHE A 61 8.87 -34.02 8.15
C PHE A 61 9.81 -33.53 7.05
N GLN A 62 9.67 -32.26 6.65
CA GLN A 62 10.38 -31.67 5.52
C GLN A 62 10.67 -30.18 5.78
N PRO A 63 11.79 -29.86 6.45
CA PRO A 63 12.09 -28.50 6.88
C PRO A 63 12.28 -27.50 5.72
N GLU A 64 12.81 -27.95 4.59
CA GLU A 64 12.98 -27.12 3.40
C GLU A 64 11.62 -26.69 2.81
N TRP A 65 10.68 -27.62 2.66
CA TRP A 65 9.32 -27.32 2.19
C TRP A 65 8.51 -26.53 3.20
N ALA A 66 8.75 -26.74 4.50
CA ALA A 66 8.15 -25.93 5.57
C ALA A 66 8.57 -24.47 5.41
N PHE A 67 9.86 -24.21 5.17
CA PHE A 67 10.39 -22.86 4.97
C PHE A 67 9.81 -22.19 3.73
N TRP A 68 9.93 -22.83 2.55
CA TRP A 68 9.43 -22.26 1.30
C TRP A 68 7.91 -22.12 1.29
N GLY A 69 7.19 -23.10 1.84
CA GLY A 69 5.74 -23.07 1.98
C GLY A 69 5.29 -21.94 2.91
N MET A 70 5.95 -21.75 4.06
CA MET A 70 5.64 -20.66 4.97
C MET A 70 5.97 -19.29 4.36
N LEU A 71 7.10 -19.17 3.65
CA LEU A 71 7.47 -17.95 2.95
C LEU A 71 6.42 -17.59 1.87
N GLY A 72 6.04 -18.57 1.05
CA GLY A 72 5.05 -18.41 -0.01
C GLY A 72 3.66 -18.05 0.53
N CYS A 73 3.17 -18.78 1.53
CA CYS A 73 1.87 -18.50 2.16
C CYS A 73 1.83 -17.11 2.80
N ASN A 74 2.88 -16.69 3.51
CA ASN A 74 2.96 -15.35 4.09
C ASN A 74 2.95 -14.27 3.01
N LEU A 75 3.67 -14.46 1.91
CA LEU A 75 3.66 -13.54 0.79
C LEU A 75 2.25 -13.40 0.19
N LEU A 76 1.56 -14.52 -0.03
CA LEU A 76 0.20 -14.53 -0.57
C LEU A 76 -0.80 -13.85 0.35
N VAL A 77 -0.75 -14.13 1.66
CA VAL A 77 -1.63 -13.47 2.63
C VAL A 77 -1.33 -11.99 2.74
N LEU A 78 -0.06 -11.59 2.72
CA LEU A 78 0.32 -10.18 2.71
C LEU A 78 -0.25 -9.46 1.48
N LEU A 79 -0.09 -10.04 0.29
CA LEU A 79 -0.61 -9.48 -0.96
C LEU A 79 -2.15 -9.41 -0.96
N GLY A 80 -2.80 -10.49 -0.52
CA GLY A 80 -4.26 -10.59 -0.44
C GLY A 80 -4.85 -9.58 0.55
N LEU A 81 -4.25 -9.45 1.74
CA LEU A 81 -4.70 -8.51 2.76
C LEU A 81 -4.50 -7.05 2.33
N ASN A 82 -3.34 -6.74 1.75
CA ASN A 82 -3.09 -5.39 1.21
C ASN A 82 -4.06 -5.04 0.09
N THR A 83 -4.36 -6.00 -0.80
CA THR A 83 -5.34 -5.81 -1.87
C THR A 83 -6.75 -5.62 -1.31
N TYR A 84 -7.14 -6.39 -0.28
CA TYR A 84 -8.41 -6.23 0.41
C TYR A 84 -8.54 -4.83 1.04
N VAL A 85 -7.54 -4.40 1.81
CA VAL A 85 -7.52 -3.08 2.46
C VAL A 85 -7.57 -1.98 1.40
N ALA A 86 -6.69 -2.02 0.40
CA ALA A 86 -6.67 -1.04 -0.69
C ALA A 86 -8.02 -0.96 -1.42
N THR A 87 -8.64 -2.10 -1.73
CA THR A 87 -9.94 -2.14 -2.39
C THR A 87 -11.04 -1.54 -1.50
N LYS A 88 -11.05 -1.84 -0.20
CA LYS A 88 -12.08 -1.29 0.71
C LYS A 88 -11.95 0.21 0.89
N VAL A 89 -10.73 0.70 1.09
CA VAL A 89 -10.43 2.13 1.21
C VAL A 89 -10.85 2.85 -0.06
N HIS A 90 -10.52 2.29 -1.22
CA HIS A 90 -10.88 2.84 -2.51
C HIS A 90 -12.39 2.85 -2.77
N ARG A 91 -13.09 1.76 -2.42
CA ARG A 91 -14.56 1.70 -2.55
C ARG A 91 -15.29 2.73 -1.67
N LEU A 92 -14.67 3.17 -0.59
CA LEU A 92 -15.19 4.22 0.29
C LEU A 92 -14.73 5.63 -0.15
N LYS A 93 -14.05 5.75 -1.30
CA LYS A 93 -13.43 6.99 -1.82
C LYS A 93 -12.52 7.69 -0.81
N LEU A 94 -12.01 6.98 0.21
CA LEU A 94 -11.18 7.56 1.27
C LEU A 94 -9.79 7.99 0.76
N ASP A 95 -9.31 7.33 -0.29
CA ASP A 95 -8.02 7.59 -0.92
C ASP A 95 -8.11 8.45 -2.18
N ALA A 96 -9.25 9.10 -2.41
CA ALA A 96 -9.44 10.04 -3.51
C ALA A 96 -8.49 11.23 -3.33
N LEU A 97 -7.78 11.57 -4.41
CA LEU A 97 -6.86 12.70 -4.41
C LEU A 97 -7.56 13.91 -5.03
N GLU A 98 -8.16 14.73 -4.16
CA GLU A 98 -8.68 16.04 -4.54
C GLU A 98 -7.50 16.95 -4.93
N VAL A 99 -7.48 17.37 -6.19
CA VAL A 99 -6.47 18.26 -6.75
C VAL A 99 -7.19 19.30 -7.59
N GLU A 100 -6.86 20.58 -7.37
CA GLU A 100 -7.37 21.69 -8.18
C GLU A 100 -7.19 21.45 -9.69
N PRO A 101 -8.16 21.82 -10.53
CA PRO A 101 -8.10 21.62 -11.99
C PRO A 101 -6.80 22.14 -12.62
N ASN A 102 -6.29 23.27 -12.13
CA ASN A 102 -5.07 23.91 -12.63
C ASN A 102 -3.76 23.17 -12.27
N LYS A 103 -3.80 22.19 -11.37
CA LYS A 103 -2.60 21.45 -10.89
C LYS A 103 -2.57 19.99 -11.32
N VAL A 104 -3.59 19.51 -12.05
CA VAL A 104 -3.72 18.12 -12.48
C VAL A 104 -2.51 17.65 -13.30
N GLN A 105 -2.00 18.48 -14.21
CA GLN A 105 -0.82 18.13 -15.00
C GLN A 105 0.45 17.98 -14.14
N GLN A 106 0.58 18.80 -13.09
CA GLN A 106 1.68 18.68 -12.14
C GLN A 106 1.54 17.41 -11.31
N ALA A 107 0.33 17.10 -10.82
CA ALA A 107 0.05 15.88 -10.08
C ALA A 107 0.31 14.60 -10.91
N LEU A 108 0.02 14.61 -12.21
CA LEU A 108 0.35 13.49 -13.10
C LEU A 108 1.86 13.30 -13.26
N LYS A 109 2.63 14.40 -13.38
CA LYS A 109 4.10 14.33 -13.45
C LYS A 109 4.68 13.83 -12.13
N ASP A 110 4.19 14.32 -11.01
CA ASP A 110 4.61 13.87 -9.68
C ASP A 110 4.26 12.40 -9.45
N LEU A 111 3.13 11.94 -9.96
CA LEU A 111 2.74 10.54 -9.91
C LEU A 111 3.69 9.65 -10.72
N VAL A 112 4.10 10.05 -11.93
CA VAL A 112 5.10 9.31 -12.72
C VAL A 112 6.42 9.22 -11.96
N TRP A 113 6.89 10.34 -11.41
CA TRP A 113 8.12 10.36 -10.60
C TRP A 113 8.02 9.51 -9.34
N SER A 114 6.86 9.52 -8.68
CA SER A 114 6.61 8.70 -7.50
C SER A 114 6.58 7.21 -7.86
N ALA A 115 5.96 6.84 -8.98
CA ALA A 115 5.90 5.47 -9.47
C ALA A 115 7.29 4.96 -9.87
N LEU A 116 8.10 5.80 -10.53
CA LEU A 116 9.48 5.47 -10.90
C LEU A 116 10.35 5.24 -9.66
N LYS A 117 10.29 6.15 -8.68
CA LYS A 117 11.02 5.99 -7.41
C LYS A 117 10.59 4.73 -6.66
N ALA A 118 9.29 4.43 -6.63
CA ALA A 118 8.75 3.23 -5.99
C ALA A 118 9.24 1.94 -6.68
N GLY A 119 9.23 1.90 -8.02
CA GLY A 119 9.73 0.77 -8.80
C GLY A 119 11.22 0.51 -8.61
N ILE A 120 12.04 1.57 -8.63
CA ILE A 120 13.49 1.48 -8.38
C ILE A 120 13.75 0.99 -6.95
N PHE A 121 13.08 1.58 -5.96
CA PHE A 121 13.21 1.17 -4.57
C PHE A 121 12.84 -0.31 -4.39
N PHE A 122 11.73 -0.75 -5.00
CA PHE A 122 11.30 -2.14 -4.94
C PHE A 122 12.32 -3.10 -5.57
N ALA A 123 12.85 -2.79 -6.76
CA ALA A 123 13.87 -3.61 -7.41
C ALA A 123 15.12 -3.78 -6.55
N VAL A 124 15.63 -2.67 -6.00
CA VAL A 124 16.82 -2.67 -5.14
C VAL A 124 16.54 -3.46 -3.85
N TRP A 125 15.44 -3.14 -3.17
CA TRP A 125 15.04 -3.82 -1.94
C TRP A 125 14.89 -5.33 -2.12
N MET A 126 14.20 -5.76 -3.18
CA MET A 126 14.03 -7.18 -3.52
C MET A 126 15.36 -7.87 -3.79
N HIS A 127 16.25 -7.21 -4.54
CA HIS A 127 17.54 -7.77 -4.90
C HIS A 127 18.41 -8.05 -3.67
N PHE A 128 18.49 -7.09 -2.74
CA PHE A 128 19.24 -7.27 -1.49
C PHE A 128 18.55 -8.25 -0.53
N SER A 129 17.22 -8.22 -0.44
CA SER A 129 16.47 -9.14 0.44
C SER A 129 16.66 -10.59 0.02
N LEU A 130 16.58 -10.88 -1.29
CA LEU A 130 16.76 -12.23 -1.80
C LEU A 130 18.19 -12.75 -1.58
N ALA A 131 19.20 -11.89 -1.78
CA ALA A 131 20.59 -12.21 -1.47
C ALA A 131 20.82 -12.49 0.02
N ALA A 132 20.21 -11.70 0.91
CA ALA A 132 20.28 -11.92 2.35
C ALA A 132 19.63 -13.24 2.77
N ILE A 133 18.48 -13.59 2.17
CA ILE A 133 17.82 -14.88 2.41
C ILE A 133 18.70 -16.04 1.93
N GLY A 134 19.27 -15.95 0.72
CA GLY A 134 20.20 -16.96 0.22
C GLY A 134 21.39 -17.17 1.14
N ALA A 135 22.01 -16.08 1.61
CA ALA A 135 23.11 -16.13 2.57
C ALA A 135 22.70 -16.78 3.91
N LEU A 136 21.49 -16.51 4.42
CA LEU A 136 20.97 -17.12 5.65
C LEU A 136 20.69 -18.62 5.50
N LEU A 137 20.37 -19.08 4.29
CA LEU A 137 20.13 -20.49 3.97
C LEU A 137 21.42 -21.28 3.68
N GLY A 138 22.59 -20.63 3.77
CA GLY A 138 23.89 -21.25 3.47
C GLY A 138 24.18 -21.39 1.98
N GLU A 139 23.36 -20.79 1.11
CA GLU A 139 23.69 -20.59 -0.30
C GLU A 139 24.73 -19.48 -0.44
N ASP A 140 25.42 -19.47 -1.58
CA ASP A 140 26.32 -18.38 -1.93
C ASP A 140 25.50 -17.12 -2.26
N GLY A 141 25.14 -16.35 -1.23
CA GLY A 141 24.34 -15.13 -1.35
C GLY A 141 24.95 -14.09 -2.30
N MET A 142 26.26 -14.16 -2.54
CA MET A 142 26.95 -13.33 -3.54
C MET A 142 26.59 -13.73 -4.98
N ALA A 143 26.23 -14.99 -5.23
CA ALA A 143 25.73 -15.42 -6.53
C ALA A 143 24.39 -14.75 -6.88
N HIS A 144 23.53 -14.51 -5.88
CA HIS A 144 22.26 -13.78 -6.07
C HIS A 144 22.46 -12.29 -6.39
N LEU A 145 23.56 -11.68 -5.92
CA LEU A 145 23.92 -10.28 -6.20
C LEU A 145 24.60 -10.09 -7.57
N THR A 146 25.38 -11.06 -8.01
CA THR A 146 26.27 -10.91 -9.17
C THR A 146 25.73 -11.54 -10.45
N GLN A 147 24.81 -12.51 -10.36
CA GLN A 147 24.27 -13.15 -11.54
C GLN A 147 23.28 -12.25 -12.28
N TRP A 148 23.56 -12.08 -13.58
CA TRP A 148 22.75 -11.28 -14.51
C TRP A 148 21.26 -11.69 -14.53
N ARG A 149 20.97 -12.99 -14.36
CA ARG A 149 19.59 -13.51 -14.34
C ARG A 149 18.76 -12.89 -13.20
N PHE A 150 19.29 -12.83 -11.98
CA PHE A 150 18.58 -12.25 -10.84
C PHE A 150 18.43 -10.74 -10.97
N ILE A 151 19.45 -10.07 -11.52
CA ILE A 151 19.39 -8.63 -11.81
C ILE A 151 18.25 -8.33 -12.79
N ILE A 152 18.14 -9.07 -13.90
CA ILE A 152 17.05 -8.88 -14.88
C ILE A 152 15.69 -9.15 -14.24
N ILE A 153 15.52 -10.27 -13.53
CA ILE A 153 14.24 -10.64 -12.93
C ILE A 153 13.79 -9.58 -11.92
N ASN A 154 14.69 -9.09 -11.08
CA ASN A 154 14.38 -8.06 -10.09
C ASN A 154 14.11 -6.69 -10.74
N ALA A 155 14.82 -6.36 -11.83
CA ALA A 155 14.56 -5.16 -12.62
C ALA A 155 13.16 -5.22 -13.26
N LEU A 156 12.78 -6.36 -13.86
CA LEU A 156 11.43 -6.57 -14.39
C LEU A 156 10.37 -6.47 -13.28
N GLY A 157 10.64 -7.03 -12.10
CA GLY A 157 9.78 -6.89 -10.93
C GLY A 157 9.59 -5.44 -10.49
N GLY A 158 10.66 -4.63 -10.50
CA GLY A 158 10.59 -3.19 -10.22
C GLY A 158 9.79 -2.41 -11.26
N VAL A 159 9.97 -2.72 -12.54
CA VAL A 159 9.18 -2.11 -13.64
C VAL A 159 7.70 -2.44 -13.46
N PHE A 160 7.37 -3.72 -13.23
CA PHE A 160 6.01 -4.15 -12.96
C PHE A 160 5.41 -3.41 -11.75
N PHE A 161 6.14 -3.33 -10.64
CA PHE A 161 5.69 -2.63 -9.45
C PHE A 161 5.48 -1.12 -9.69
N GLY A 162 6.36 -0.48 -10.46
CA GLY A 162 6.21 0.91 -10.88
C GLY A 162 4.96 1.13 -11.72
N ILE A 163 4.67 0.25 -12.68
CA ILE A 163 3.45 0.31 -13.51
C ILE A 163 2.20 0.18 -12.64
N VAL A 164 2.16 -0.80 -11.73
CA VAL A 164 1.02 -0.99 -10.82
C VAL A 164 0.81 0.26 -9.96
N THR A 165 1.88 0.82 -9.38
CA THR A 165 1.82 2.04 -8.57
C THR A 165 1.28 3.23 -9.36
N TYR A 166 1.71 3.39 -10.61
CA TYR A 166 1.21 4.44 -11.50
C TYR A 166 -0.29 4.26 -11.80
N ILE A 167 -0.73 3.04 -12.14
CA ILE A 167 -2.14 2.75 -12.45
C ILE A 167 -3.02 3.06 -11.24
N VAL A 168 -2.63 2.61 -10.04
CA VAL A 168 -3.39 2.86 -8.80
C VAL A 168 -3.47 4.36 -8.51
N GLY A 169 -2.35 5.08 -8.55
CA GLY A 169 -2.37 6.52 -8.29
C GLY A 169 -3.15 7.31 -9.34
N ARG A 170 -3.17 6.86 -10.61
CA ARG A 170 -3.95 7.52 -11.67
C ARG A 170 -5.45 7.35 -11.45
N ARG A 171 -5.89 6.17 -10.97
CA ARG A 171 -7.30 5.95 -10.59
C ARG A 171 -7.70 6.88 -9.45
N ARG A 172 -6.88 6.98 -8.39
CA ARG A 172 -7.12 7.86 -7.25
C ARG A 172 -7.25 9.34 -7.63
N LEU A 173 -6.41 9.82 -8.54
CA LEU A 173 -6.50 11.20 -9.06
C LEU A 173 -7.80 11.42 -9.83
N ARG A 174 -8.13 10.53 -10.77
CA ARG A 174 -9.35 10.66 -11.57
C ARG A 174 -10.61 10.66 -10.70
N ASP A 175 -10.67 9.75 -9.74
CA ASP A 175 -11.86 9.60 -8.89
C ASP A 175 -11.99 10.78 -7.90
N GLY A 176 -10.87 11.44 -7.54
CA GLY A 176 -10.90 12.72 -6.81
C GLY A 176 -11.37 13.90 -7.66
N GLN A 177 -11.05 13.94 -8.96
CA GLN A 177 -11.57 14.97 -9.86
C GLN A 177 -13.09 14.85 -10.06
N ALA A 178 -13.58 13.63 -10.26
CA ALA A 178 -15.02 13.38 -10.42
C ALA A 178 -15.83 13.79 -9.17
N GLY A 179 -15.29 13.59 -7.96
CA GLY A 179 -15.95 14.06 -6.74
C GLY A 179 -16.03 15.59 -6.65
N LEU A 180 -14.99 16.30 -7.10
CA LEU A 180 -14.99 17.77 -7.11
C LEU A 180 -15.97 18.35 -8.14
N GLU A 181 -16.18 17.68 -9.27
CA GLU A 181 -17.19 18.08 -10.27
C GLU A 181 -18.61 17.86 -9.74
N GLU A 182 -18.89 16.71 -9.10
CA GLU A 182 -20.19 16.43 -8.44
C GLU A 182 -20.54 17.48 -7.38
N ASP A 183 -19.57 17.89 -6.54
CA ASP A 183 -19.78 18.89 -5.49
C ASP A 183 -20.03 20.31 -6.06
N LEU A 184 -19.39 20.65 -7.18
CA LEU A 184 -19.58 21.94 -7.86
C LEU A 184 -20.96 22.04 -8.53
N ASP A 185 -21.41 20.98 -9.19
CA ASP A 185 -22.74 20.93 -9.84
C ASP A 185 -23.86 21.01 -8.79
N ALA A 186 -23.74 20.27 -7.67
CA ALA A 186 -24.70 20.32 -6.57
C ALA A 186 -24.82 21.71 -5.94
N SER A 187 -23.70 22.44 -5.81
CA SER A 187 -23.70 23.81 -5.28
C SER A 187 -24.40 24.80 -6.22
N GLN A 188 -24.31 24.60 -7.53
CA GLN A 188 -24.98 25.44 -8.53
C GLN A 188 -26.50 25.18 -8.57
N GLU A 189 -26.93 23.92 -8.41
CA GLU A 189 -28.36 23.58 -8.32
C GLU A 189 -29.02 24.14 -7.06
N GLU A 190 -28.33 24.18 -5.91
CA GLU A 190 -28.85 24.81 -4.70
C GLU A 190 -29.03 26.33 -4.86
N ASP A 191 -28.05 27.03 -5.45
CA ASP A 191 -28.13 28.49 -5.72
C ASP A 191 -29.24 28.85 -6.73
N ASP A 192 -29.51 27.98 -7.72
CA ASP A 192 -30.59 28.17 -8.70
C ASP A 192 -31.99 27.89 -8.13
N HIS A 193 -32.09 27.11 -7.03
CA HIS A 193 -33.34 26.84 -6.33
C HIS A 193 -33.67 27.86 -5.23
N GLU A 194 -32.69 28.65 -4.76
CA GLU A 194 -32.86 29.70 -3.75
C GLU A 194 -33.21 31.09 -4.34
N ASN A 195 -33.13 31.26 -5.67
CA ASN A 195 -33.50 32.47 -6.42
C ASN A 195 -34.88 32.37 -7.10
#